data_AF-A0A1M6M297-F1
#
_entry.id   AF-A0A1M6M297-F1
#
_cell.length_a   1.000
_cell.length_b   1.000
_cell.length_c   1.000
_cell.angle_alpha   90.00
_cell.angle_beta   90.00
_cell.angle_gamma   90.00
#
_symmetry.space_group_name_H-M   'P 1'
#
loop_
_entity.id
_entity.type
_entity.pdbx_description
1 polymer ?
#
loop_
_entity_poly.entity_id
_entity_poly.type
_entity_poly.pdbx_seq_one_letter_code
_entity_poly.pdbx_strand_id
1 'polypeptide(L)' 'MNNMDVSDAKDCFAYKNKKCTILKLNKCEGIDCGFFKTKEEFKLGQKKAIERILSLDKDKRDYIIETYYGGKIEVV' A
#
# COMPACT_ATOMS: atom_id res chain seq x y z
N MET A 1 22.67 -22.70 -3.31
CA MET A 1 21.92 -21.96 -4.35
C MET A 1 20.70 -21.37 -3.66
N ASN A 2 20.55 -20.05 -3.76
CA ASN A 2 19.67 -19.26 -2.90
C ASN A 2 18.20 -19.69 -3.05
N ASN A 3 17.58 -20.05 -1.93
CA ASN A 3 16.13 -20.15 -1.81
C ASN A 3 15.57 -18.73 -1.94
N MET A 4 15.33 -18.29 -3.17
CA MET A 4 14.63 -17.03 -3.41
C MET A 4 13.15 -17.31 -3.15
N ASP A 5 12.69 -16.88 -1.99
CA ASP A 5 11.32 -17.00 -1.52
C ASP A 5 10.34 -16.64 -2.64
N VAL A 6 9.67 -17.67 -3.16
CA VAL A 6 8.59 -17.50 -4.13
C VAL A 6 7.47 -16.79 -3.38
N SER A 7 7.36 -15.47 -3.54
CA SER A 7 6.18 -14.73 -3.08
C SER A 7 4.98 -15.28 -3.85
N ASP A 8 4.12 -16.09 -3.21
CA ASP A 8 2.87 -16.50 -3.85
C ASP A 8 2.07 -15.21 -4.09
N ALA A 9 1.67 -14.96 -5.34
CA ALA A 9 0.91 -13.78 -5.71
C ALA A 9 -0.35 -13.60 -4.82
N LYS A 10 -0.84 -14.69 -4.20
CA LYS A 10 -1.94 -14.69 -3.22
C LYS A 10 -1.64 -13.94 -1.92
N ASP A 11 -0.37 -13.80 -1.54
CA ASP A 11 0.03 -13.10 -0.31
C ASP A 11 0.02 -11.58 -0.49
N CYS A 12 -0.08 -11.11 -1.73
CA CYS A 12 -0.16 -9.69 -2.04
C CYS A 12 -1.47 -9.06 -1.53
N PHE A 13 -1.39 -7.90 -0.88
CA PHE A 13 -2.56 -7.14 -0.41
C PHE A 13 -3.57 -6.81 -1.52
N ALA A 14 -3.08 -6.70 -2.76
CA ALA A 14 -3.86 -6.36 -3.94
C ALA A 14 -4.55 -7.58 -4.58
N TYR A 15 -4.21 -8.81 -4.18
CA TYR A 15 -4.79 -10.03 -4.74
C TYR A 15 -6.17 -10.30 -4.12
N LYS A 16 -7.23 -10.13 -4.92
CA LYS A 16 -8.62 -10.42 -4.53
C LYS A 16 -9.36 -11.06 -5.71
N ASN A 17 -10.27 -11.99 -5.43
CA ASN A 17 -11.06 -12.67 -6.47
C ASN A 17 -10.21 -13.25 -7.61
N LYS A 18 -9.09 -13.89 -7.25
CA LYS A 18 -8.11 -14.49 -8.17
C LYS A 18 -7.41 -13.52 -9.13
N LYS A 19 -7.38 -12.21 -8.83
CA LYS A 19 -6.72 -11.20 -9.67
C LYS A 19 -6.11 -10.06 -8.86
N CYS A 20 -5.19 -9.32 -9.47
CA CYS A 20 -4.74 -8.05 -8.93
C CYS A 20 -5.84 -6.99 -9.06
N THR A 21 -6.06 -6.23 -8.00
CA THR A 21 -7.05 -5.12 -7.97
C THR A 21 -6.45 -3.76 -8.31
N ILE A 22 -5.11 -3.64 -8.34
CA ILE A 22 -4.41 -2.38 -8.59
C ILE A 22 -3.98 -2.26 -10.06
N LEU A 23 -3.37 -3.30 -10.63
CA LEU A 23 -2.93 -3.30 -12.02
C LEU A 23 -4.00 -3.93 -12.91
N LYS A 24 -4.39 -3.24 -13.99
CA LYS A 24 -5.35 -3.74 -14.98
C LYS A 24 -4.82 -4.90 -15.83
N LEU A 25 -3.49 -5.06 -15.88
CA LEU A 25 -2.82 -6.14 -16.59
C LEU A 25 -2.44 -7.21 -15.56
N ASN A 26 -2.61 -8.49 -15.86
CA ASN A 26 -2.25 -9.64 -15.02
C ASN A 26 -0.72 -9.80 -14.80
N LYS A 27 0.03 -8.70 -14.81
CA LYS A 27 1.48 -8.64 -14.56
C LYS A 27 1.90 -9.04 -13.14
N CYS A 28 0.93 -9.31 -12.26
CA CYS A 28 1.18 -9.79 -10.90
C CYS A 28 1.21 -11.33 -10.81
N GLU A 29 0.92 -12.05 -11.90
CA GLU A 29 1.05 -13.50 -11.95
C GLU A 29 2.51 -13.84 -12.33
N GLY A 30 3.40 -13.87 -11.34
CA GLY A 30 4.82 -14.20 -11.56
C GLY A 30 5.80 -13.50 -10.60
N ILE A 31 7.08 -13.83 -10.77
CA ILE A 31 8.14 -13.70 -9.75
C ILE A 31 8.59 -12.26 -9.44
N ASP A 32 8.31 -11.25 -10.28
CA ASP A 32 8.80 -9.87 -10.06
C ASP A 32 7.71 -8.80 -10.21
N CYS A 33 6.68 -8.86 -9.38
CA CYS A 33 5.78 -7.73 -9.22
C CYS A 33 6.45 -6.65 -8.36
N GLY A 34 6.97 -5.58 -8.97
CA GLY A 34 7.54 -4.43 -8.24
C GLY A 34 6.56 -3.68 -7.31
N PHE A 35 5.27 -4.03 -7.36
CA PHE A 35 4.22 -3.51 -6.47
C PHE A 35 3.81 -4.51 -5.39
N PHE A 36 4.43 -5.69 -5.34
CA PHE A 36 4.13 -6.71 -4.34
C PHE A 36 4.35 -6.13 -2.94
N LYS A 37 3.33 -6.30 -2.09
CA LYS A 37 3.42 -6.10 -0.65
C LYS A 37 2.51 -7.12 0.01
N THR A 38 2.95 -7.71 1.09
CA THR A 38 2.06 -8.43 2.01
C THR A 38 1.03 -7.46 2.59
N LYS A 39 -0.07 -8.00 3.15
CA LYS A 39 -1.07 -7.17 3.85
C LYS A 39 -0.47 -6.35 5.00
N GLU A 40 0.51 -6.92 5.70
CA GLU A 40 1.15 -6.26 6.84
C GLU A 40 2.12 -5.15 6.39
N GLU A 41 2.90 -5.38 5.33
CA GLU A 41 3.74 -4.32 4.74
C GLU A 41 2.89 -3.17 4.17
N PHE A 42 1.73 -3.49 3.59
CA PHE A 42 0.79 -2.48 3.10
C PHE A 42 0.27 -1.60 4.25
N LYS A 43 -0.24 -2.21 5.34
CA LYS A 43 -0.70 -1.48 6.53
C LYS A 43 0.42 -0.66 7.18
N LEU A 44 1.60 -1.23 7.33
CA LEU A 44 2.76 -0.52 7.89
C LEU A 44 3.14 0.69 7.02
N GLY A 45 3.08 0.53 5.69
CA GLY A 45 3.28 1.64 4.76
C GLY A 45 2.23 2.74 4.91
N GLN A 46 0.95 2.37 5.07
CA GLN A 46 -0.12 3.34 5.33
C GLN A 46 0.12 4.10 6.64
N LYS A 47 0.45 3.38 7.73
CA LYS A 47 0.77 3.99 9.03
C LYS A 47 1.91 5.00 8.92
N LYS A 48 3.03 4.62 8.28
CA LYS A 48 4.17 5.53 8.07
C LYS A 48 3.80 6.77 7.26
N ALA A 49 2.94 6.63 6.25
CA ALA A 49 2.47 7.76 5.45
C ALA A 49 1.60 8.72 6.29
N ILE A 50 0.69 8.17 7.11
CA ILE A 50 -0.15 8.95 8.03
C ILE A 50 0.73 9.69 9.06
N GLU A 51 1.67 8.98 9.71
CA GLU A 51 2.62 9.59 10.64
C GLU A 51 3.40 10.73 10.00
N ARG A 52 3.85 10.55 8.74
CA ARG A 52 4.54 11.59 8.00
C ARG A 52 3.64 12.80 7.75
N ILE A 53 2.40 12.61 7.32
CA ILE A 53 1.43 13.71 7.12
C ILE A 53 1.19 14.45 8.45
N LEU A 54 1.00 13.72 9.54
CA LEU A 54 0.74 14.30 10.86
C LEU A 54 1.93 15.12 11.40
N SER A 55 3.16 14.75 10.99
CA SER A 55 4.40 15.44 11.34
C SER A 55 4.67 16.75 10.57
N LEU A 56 3.88 17.06 9.54
CA LEU A 56 4.03 18.29 8.78
C LEU A 56 3.57 19.51 9.59
N ASP A 57 3.98 20.70 9.13
CA ASP A 57 3.41 21.94 9.64
C ASP A 57 1.88 21.95 9.49
N LYS A 58 1.22 22.69 10.39
CA LYS A 58 -0.24 22.67 10.52
C LYS A 58 -0.93 23.00 9.20
N ASP A 59 -0.49 24.04 8.51
CA ASP A 59 -1.16 24.51 7.29
C ASP A 59 -1.04 23.48 6.15
N LYS A 60 0.15 22.89 5.96
CA LYS A 60 0.33 21.81 4.96
C LYS A 60 -0.44 20.55 5.33
N ARG A 61 -0.41 20.16 6.61
CA ARG A 61 -1.14 18.98 7.09
C ARG A 61 -2.64 19.15 6.87
N ASP A 62 -3.21 20.27 7.31
CA ASP A 62 -4.63 20.56 7.20
C ASP A 62 -5.04 20.60 5.71
N TYR A 63 -4.24 21.25 4.86
CA TYR A 63 -4.48 21.25 3.40
C TYR A 63 -4.51 19.84 2.79
N ILE A 64 -3.58 18.95 3.18
CA ILE A 64 -3.54 17.56 2.70
C ILE A 64 -4.76 16.78 3.19
N ILE A 65 -5.13 16.94 4.47
CA ILE A 65 -6.27 16.24 5.07
C ILE A 65 -7.59 16.65 4.39
N GLU A 66 -7.79 17.94 4.13
CA GLU A 66 -8.97 18.42 3.41
C GLU A 66 -8.98 17.92 1.96
N THR A 67 -7.86 18.03 1.26
CA THR A 67 -7.78 17.70 -0.18
C THR A 67 -7.96 16.21 -0.47
N TYR A 68 -7.34 15.34 0.34
CA TYR A 68 -7.23 13.91 0.02
C TYR A 68 -8.00 12.98 0.98
N TYR A 69 -8.39 13.48 2.16
CA TYR A 69 -9.03 12.67 3.20
C TYR A 69 -10.40 13.23 3.62
N GLY A 70 -10.98 14.18 2.87
CA GLY A 70 -12.31 14.72 3.16
C GLY A 70 -12.41 15.37 4.54
N GLY A 71 -11.31 15.96 5.01
CA GLY A 71 -11.21 16.62 6.31
C GLY A 71 -10.99 15.68 7.50
N LYS A 72 -10.89 14.36 7.28
CA LYS A 72 -10.71 13.38 8.37
C LYS A 72 -9.73 12.28 7.97
N ILE A 73 -8.59 12.23 8.64
CA ILE A 73 -7.65 11.10 8.51
C ILE A 73 -7.98 10.04 9.56
N GLU A 74 -8.37 8.84 9.12
CA GLU A 74 -8.52 7.70 10.01
C GLU A 74 -7.12 7.12 10.29
N VAL A 75 -6.76 7.09 11.57
CA VAL A 75 -5.55 6.39 12.00
C VAL A 75 -5.91 4.91 12.09
N VAL A 76 -5.47 4.14 11.10
CA VAL A 76 -5.67 2.68 11.01
C VAL A 76 -4.68 1.91 11.89
#